data_AF-A0AAV0XEQ8-F1
#
_entry.id   AF-A0AAV0XEQ8-F1
#
_cell.length_a   1.000
_cell.length_b   1.000
_cell.length_c   1.000
_cell.angle_alpha   90.00
_cell.angle_beta   90.00
_cell.angle_gamma   90.00
#
_symmetry.space_group_name_H-M   'P 1'
#
loop_
_entity.id
_entity.type
_entity.pdbx_description
1 polymer ?
#
loop_
_entity_poly.entity_id
_entity_poly.type
_entity_poly.pdbx_seq_one_letter_code
_entity_poly.pdbx_strand_id
1 'polypeptide(L)'
;MYNLPEIKTFTNAHNHTLTSGEALSFLRPTDDIRCMFNGYFTSGLGISESIKIHEEKVELKYGINSTELANAHVNPKYRTVRYWYDEWKKIHLGPQNGDGVFQVSIWNNTFIYY
;
A
#
# COMPACT_ATOMS: atom_id res chain seq x y z
N MET A 1 -53.49 1.65 25.22
CA MET A 1 -52.98 1.73 23.85
C MET A 1 -51.55 1.23 23.86
N TYR A 2 -51.23 0.18 23.11
CA TYR A 2 -49.86 -0.37 23.05
C TYR A 2 -49.06 0.37 21.97
N ASN A 3 -47.86 0.84 22.31
CA ASN A 3 -46.92 1.41 21.35
C ASN A 3 -46.33 0.28 20.51
N LEU A 4 -46.57 0.31 19.18
CA LEU A 4 -45.90 -0.57 18.23
C LEU A 4 -44.45 -0.09 18.01
N PRO A 5 -43.47 -1.00 17.86
CA PRO A 5 -42.09 -0.61 17.59
C PRO A 5 -41.99 0.04 16.21
N GLU A 6 -41.30 1.18 16.14
CA GLU A 6 -41.00 1.88 14.89
C GLU A 6 -39.96 1.08 14.11
N ILE A 7 -40.37 0.46 12.99
CA ILE A 7 -39.46 -0.24 12.08
C ILE A 7 -38.87 0.79 11.11
N LYS A 8 -37.60 1.16 11.33
CA LYS A 8 -36.85 1.99 10.38
C LYS A 8 -36.24 1.13 9.29
N THR A 9 -36.92 1.04 8.15
CA THR A 9 -36.36 0.48 6.92
C THR A 9 -35.36 1.46 6.31
N PHE A 10 -34.07 1.14 6.36
CA PHE A 10 -33.05 1.84 5.59
C PHE A 10 -33.10 1.38 4.13
N THR A 11 -33.68 2.20 3.25
CA THR A 11 -33.63 1.98 1.81
C THR A 11 -32.23 2.34 1.31
N ASN A 12 -31.46 1.33 0.90
CA ASN A 12 -30.09 1.49 0.40
C ASN A 12 -30.09 1.98 -1.06
N ALA A 13 -30.62 3.18 -1.30
CA ALA A 13 -30.60 3.82 -2.60
C ALA A 13 -29.23 4.48 -2.83
N HIS A 14 -28.23 3.69 -3.20
CA HIS A 14 -26.96 4.23 -3.69
C HIS A 14 -27.21 4.91 -5.04
N ASN A 15 -26.94 6.20 -5.10
CA ASN A 15 -27.02 7.05 -6.29
C ASN A 15 -25.75 6.97 -7.17
N HIS A 16 -24.91 5.96 -6.98
CA HIS A 16 -23.74 5.66 -7.80
C HIS A 16 -23.60 4.14 -7.99
N THR A 17 -23.11 3.74 -9.16
CA THR A 17 -22.86 2.32 -9.45
C THR A 17 -21.70 1.82 -8.59
N LEU A 18 -21.92 0.74 -7.83
CA LEU A 18 -20.91 0.10 -6.98
C LEU A 18 -19.74 -0.53 -7.78
N THR A 19 -19.85 -0.58 -9.10
CA THR A 19 -18.82 -1.05 -10.03
C THR A 19 -18.01 0.09 -10.68
N SER A 20 -18.27 1.34 -10.31
CA SER A 20 -17.46 2.47 -10.77
C SER A 20 -16.03 2.35 -10.26
N GLY A 21 -15.05 2.80 -11.05
CA GLY A 21 -13.65 2.81 -10.63
C GLY A 21 -13.42 3.57 -9.33
N GLU A 22 -14.21 4.62 -9.06
CA GLU A 22 -14.18 5.35 -7.80
C GLU A 22 -14.57 4.45 -6.61
N ALA A 23 -15.70 3.74 -6.70
CA ALA A 23 -16.15 2.81 -5.66
C ALA A 23 -15.12 1.70 -5.40
N LEU A 24 -14.56 1.12 -6.47
CA LEU A 24 -13.52 0.09 -6.39
C LEU A 24 -12.23 0.61 -5.75
N SER A 25 -11.94 1.90 -5.89
CA SER A 25 -10.75 2.54 -5.33
C SER A 25 -10.79 2.65 -3.79
N PHE A 26 -11.96 2.45 -3.17
CA PHE A 26 -12.12 2.44 -1.71
C PHE A 26 -12.00 1.04 -1.09
N LEU A 27 -11.86 0.00 -1.91
CA LEU A 27 -11.69 -1.36 -1.42
C LEU A 27 -10.37 -1.51 -0.65
N ARG A 28 -10.40 -2.35 0.40
CA ARG A 28 -9.18 -2.68 1.15
C ARG A 28 -8.38 -3.73 0.36
N PRO A 29 -7.06 -3.54 0.17
CA PRO A 29 -6.20 -4.58 -0.39
C PRO A 29 -6.20 -5.84 0.48
N THR A 30 -6.03 -7.00 -0.15
CA THR A 30 -5.85 -8.25 0.59
C THR A 30 -4.49 -8.34 1.28
N ASP A 31 -4.39 -9.22 2.26
CA ASP A 31 -3.11 -9.54 2.91
C ASP A 31 -2.10 -10.16 1.93
N ASP A 32 -2.56 -10.90 0.92
CA ASP A 32 -1.71 -11.46 -0.14
C ASP A 32 -1.03 -10.34 -0.95
N ILE A 33 -1.78 -9.31 -1.34
CA ILE A 33 -1.22 -8.16 -2.05
C ILE A 33 -0.18 -7.47 -1.17
N ARG A 34 -0.48 -7.27 0.12
CA ARG A 34 0.48 -6.70 1.07
C ARG A 34 1.74 -7.56 1.18
N CYS A 35 1.60 -8.88 1.22
CA CYS A 35 2.72 -9.83 1.25
C CYS A 35 3.61 -9.70 0.01
N MET A 36 3.01 -9.58 -1.18
CA MET A 36 3.78 -9.34 -2.42
C MET A 36 4.56 -8.03 -2.37
N PHE A 37 3.95 -6.94 -1.89
CA PHE A 37 4.64 -5.66 -1.74
C PHE A 37 5.79 -5.73 -0.73
N ASN A 38 5.62 -6.45 0.38
CA ASN A 38 6.74 -6.72 1.29
C ASN A 38 7.88 -7.47 0.59
N GLY A 39 7.55 -8.40 -0.31
CA GLY A 39 8.53 -9.06 -1.17
C GLY A 39 9.32 -8.08 -2.03
N TYR A 40 8.65 -7.12 -2.68
CA TYR A 40 9.30 -6.07 -3.47
C TYR A 40 10.25 -5.22 -2.63
N PHE A 41 9.83 -4.81 -1.44
CA PHE A 41 10.66 -4.02 -0.54
C PHE A 41 11.90 -4.78 -0.07
N THR A 42 11.72 -6.06 0.27
CA THR A 42 12.82 -6.96 0.64
C THR A 42 13.79 -7.20 -0.52
N SER A 43 13.32 -7.13 -1.78
CA SER A 43 14.19 -7.13 -2.97
C SER A 43 14.89 -5.79 -3.22
N GLY A 44 14.71 -4.79 -2.36
CA GLY A 44 15.36 -3.48 -2.44
C GLY A 44 14.61 -2.45 -3.27
N LEU A 45 13.39 -2.75 -3.71
CA LEU A 45 12.62 -1.84 -4.57
C LEU A 45 12.03 -0.68 -3.77
N GLY A 46 12.11 0.52 -4.35
CA GLY A 46 11.40 1.69 -3.84
C GLY A 46 9.89 1.59 -4.07
N ILE A 47 9.14 2.52 -3.48
CA ILE A 47 7.67 2.58 -3.62
C ILE A 47 7.27 2.67 -5.09
N SER A 48 7.88 3.58 -5.85
CA SER A 48 7.52 3.82 -7.24
C SER A 48 7.80 2.61 -8.13
N GLU A 49 8.94 1.94 -7.93
CA GLU A 49 9.31 0.74 -8.67
C GLU A 49 8.39 -0.43 -8.32
N SER A 50 8.07 -0.59 -7.03
CA SER A 50 7.15 -1.62 -6.56
C SER A 50 5.76 -1.45 -7.16
N ILE A 51 5.24 -0.22 -7.22
CA ILE A 51 3.95 0.08 -7.85
C ILE A 51 4.00 -0.23 -9.34
N LYS A 52 5.03 0.25 -10.05
CA LYS A 52 5.16 0.04 -11.49
C LYS A 52 5.18 -1.44 -11.87
N ILE A 53 6.02 -2.23 -11.21
CA ILE A 53 6.11 -3.67 -11.46
C ILE A 53 4.80 -4.38 -11.09
N HIS A 54 4.12 -3.94 -10.04
CA HIS A 54 2.83 -4.50 -9.67
C HIS A 54 1.75 -4.21 -10.70
N GLU A 55 1.67 -2.98 -11.21
CA GLU A 55 0.77 -2.59 -12.29
C GLU A 55 1.02 -3.41 -13.55
N GLU A 56 2.29 -3.58 -13.96
CA GLU A 56 2.67 -4.44 -15.09
C GLU A 56 2.18 -5.89 -14.88
N LYS A 57 2.26 -6.43 -13.66
CA LYS A 57 1.72 -7.77 -13.34
C LYS A 57 0.20 -7.83 -13.40
N VAL A 58 -0.49 -6.78 -12.95
CA VAL A 58 -1.95 -6.69 -13.02
C VAL A 58 -2.39 -6.66 -14.48
N GLU A 59 -1.73 -5.86 -15.32
CA GLU A 59 -1.98 -5.80 -16.76
C GLU A 59 -1.71 -7.14 -17.45
N LEU A 60 -0.65 -7.85 -17.09
CA LEU A 60 -0.38 -9.19 -17.64
C LEU A 60 -1.45 -10.22 -17.24
N LYS A 61 -2.01 -10.10 -16.03
CA LYS A 61 -3.01 -11.06 -15.51
C LYS A 61 -4.42 -10.80 -16.04
N TYR A 62 -4.81 -9.53 -16.15
CA TYR A 62 -6.19 -9.12 -16.47
C TYR A 62 -6.32 -8.44 -17.84
N GLY A 63 -5.21 -8.24 -18.56
CA GLY A 63 -5.14 -7.38 -19.74
C GLY A 63 -5.09 -5.89 -19.36
N ILE A 64 -5.04 -5.03 -20.37
CA ILE A 64 -5.14 -3.57 -20.20
C ILE A 64 -6.58 -3.23 -19.81
N ASN A 65 -6.89 -3.30 -18.51
CA ASN A 65 -8.23 -3.11 -17.95
C ASN A 65 -8.20 -2.03 -16.85
N SER A 66 -8.80 -0.88 -17.16
CA SER A 66 -8.88 0.27 -16.24
C SER A 66 -9.66 -0.01 -14.95
N THR A 67 -10.58 -0.97 -14.97
CA THR A 67 -11.37 -1.36 -13.80
C THR A 67 -10.51 -2.06 -12.76
N GLU A 68 -9.66 -2.99 -13.18
CA GLU A 68 -8.74 -3.70 -12.28
C GLU A 68 -7.60 -2.81 -11.79
N LEU A 69 -7.13 -1.88 -12.64
CA LEU A 69 -6.17 -0.87 -12.22
C LEU A 69 -6.75 0.11 -11.18
N ALA A 70 -8.04 0.41 -11.25
CA ALA A 70 -8.74 1.23 -10.25
C ALA A 70 -9.14 0.44 -8.98
N ASN A 71 -9.12 -0.89 -9.05
CA ASN A 71 -9.54 -1.77 -7.98
C ASN A 71 -8.50 -1.83 -6.86
N ALA A 72 -8.71 -1.06 -5.79
CA ALA A 72 -7.78 -1.00 -4.67
C ALA A 72 -7.59 -2.34 -3.93
N HIS A 73 -8.50 -3.31 -4.14
CA HIS A 73 -8.34 -4.67 -3.62
C HIS A 73 -7.16 -5.41 -4.28
N VAL A 74 -6.90 -5.12 -5.56
CA VAL A 74 -5.91 -5.80 -6.42
C VAL A 74 -4.73 -4.89 -6.75
N ASN A 75 -4.99 -3.61 -7.06
CA ASN A 75 -3.99 -2.58 -7.31
C ASN A 75 -4.05 -1.48 -6.24
N PRO A 76 -3.27 -1.59 -5.16
CA PRO A 76 -3.34 -0.67 -4.03
C PRO A 76 -2.88 0.74 -4.41
N LYS A 77 -3.56 1.76 -3.89
CA LYS A 77 -3.19 3.16 -4.08
C LYS A 77 -1.81 3.47 -3.50
N TYR A 78 -1.15 4.47 -4.09
CA TYR A 78 0.15 4.99 -3.62
C TYR A 78 0.22 5.21 -2.11
N ARG A 79 -0.79 5.84 -1.50
CA ARG A 79 -0.81 6.13 -0.05
C ARG A 79 -0.77 4.85 0.80
N THR A 80 -1.43 3.80 0.33
CA THR A 80 -1.44 2.49 1.01
C THR A 80 -0.07 1.83 0.92
N VAL A 81 0.54 1.83 -0.27
CA VAL A 81 1.89 1.29 -0.48
C VAL A 81 2.92 2.09 0.32
N ARG A 82 2.81 3.42 0.36
CA ARG A 82 3.66 4.30 1.16
C ARG A 82 3.61 3.94 2.64
N TYR A 83 2.40 3.77 3.18
CA TYR A 83 2.20 3.33 4.56
C TYR A 83 2.89 1.99 4.81
N TRP A 84 2.68 0.98 3.95
CA TRP A 84 3.33 -0.32 4.11
C TRP A 84 4.85 -0.24 4.04
N TYR A 85 5.39 0.57 3.14
CA TYR A 85 6.83 0.78 3.05
C TYR A 85 7.39 1.44 4.31
N ASP A 86 6.70 2.43 4.87
CA ASP A 86 7.10 3.08 6.11
C ASP A 86 7.05 2.10 7.30
N GLU A 87 6.05 1.23 7.38
CA GLU A 87 5.99 0.14 8.37
C GLU A 87 7.12 -0.88 8.18
N TRP A 88 7.37 -1.29 6.93
CA TRP A 88 8.45 -2.22 6.59
C TRP A 88 9.81 -1.62 6.98
N LYS A 89 10.08 -0.35 6.68
CA LYS A 89 11.34 0.31 7.03
C LYS A 89 11.59 0.36 8.53
N LYS A 90 10.57 0.64 9.34
CA LYS A 90 10.70 0.66 10.81
C LYS A 90 11.24 -0.66 11.36
N ILE A 91 10.84 -1.77 10.73
CA ILE A 91 11.24 -3.12 11.12
C ILE A 91 12.63 -3.48 10.56
N HIS A 92 12.93 -3.11 9.30
CA HIS A 92 14.08 -3.65 8.58
C HIS A 92 15.29 -2.71 8.46
N LEU A 93 15.08 -1.39 8.53
CA LEU A 93 16.14 -0.38 8.37
C LEU A 93 16.46 0.40 9.65
N GLY A 94 15.76 0.10 10.75
CA GLY A 94 15.93 0.78 12.03
C GLY A 94 15.55 2.27 12.01
N PRO A 95 15.80 3.00 13.10
CA PRO A 95 15.53 4.44 13.19
C PRO A 95 16.42 5.22 12.20
N GLN A 96 15.81 5.90 11.24
CA GLN A 96 16.54 6.84 10.36
C GLN A 96 16.75 8.23 11.01
N ASN A 97 16.32 8.39 12.27
CA ASN A 97 16.51 9.61 13.04
C ASN A 97 17.90 9.57 13.70
N GLY A 98 18.91 10.08 13.00
CA GLY A 98 20.10 10.73 13.55
C GLY A 98 21.14 9.88 14.28
N ASP A 99 20.76 9.00 15.19
CA ASP A 99 21.73 8.43 16.15
C ASP A 99 22.54 7.26 15.57
N GLY A 100 22.08 6.64 14.47
CA GLY A 100 22.75 5.51 13.81
C GLY A 100 23.47 5.83 12.50
N VAL A 101 23.28 7.03 11.93
CA VAL A 101 23.75 7.33 10.55
C VAL A 101 25.15 7.95 10.53
N PHE A 102 25.65 8.47 11.65
CA PHE A 102 26.95 9.15 11.70
C PHE A 102 28.16 8.28 12.08
N GLN A 103 28.00 6.98 12.37
CA GLN A 103 29.14 6.21 12.90
C GLN A 103 29.94 5.42 11.85
N VAL A 104 29.43 5.15 10.65
CA VAL A 104 30.18 4.31 9.67
C VAL A 104 31.11 5.13 8.77
N SER A 105 30.84 6.42 8.54
CA SER A 105 31.68 7.29 7.70
C SER A 105 32.83 7.99 8.45
N ILE A 106 32.74 8.14 9.78
CA ILE A 106 33.80 8.77 10.58
C ILE A 106 34.93 7.78 10.92
N TRP A 107 34.62 6.49 11.10
CA TRP A 107 35.65 5.48 11.41
C TRP A 107 36.54 5.09 10.22
N ASN A 108 36.07 5.26 8.98
CA ASN A 108 36.87 4.97 7.78
C ASN A 108 37.86 6.09 7.41
N ASN A 109 37.81 7.25 8.08
CA ASN A 109 38.68 8.39 7.77
C ASN A 109 39.79 8.62 8.80
N THR A 110 40.02 7.67 9.73
CA THR A 110 40.98 7.83 10.84
C THR A 110 42.13 6.80 10.84
N PHE A 111 42.26 5.95 9.80
CA PHE A 111 43.35 4.95 9.72
C PHE A 111 44.16 5.01 8.41
N ILE A 112 44.37 6.20 7.84
CA ILE A 112 45.45 6.42 6.87
C ILE A 112 46.22 7.70 7.23
N TYR A 113 46.86 7.69 8.39
CA TYR A 113 48.09 8.44 8.64
C TYR A 113 48.87 7.66 9.68
N TYR A 114 49.86 6.90 9.22
CA TYR A 114 51.25 6.79 9.70
C TYR A 114 51.94 5.70 8.88
#